data_AF-A0A2D6D5Y6-F1
#
_entry.id   AF-A0A2D6D5Y6-F1
#
_cell.length_a   1.000
_cell.length_b   1.000
_cell.length_c   1.000
_cell.angle_alpha   90.00
_cell.angle_beta   90.00
_cell.angle_gamma   90.00
#
_symmetry.space_group_name_H-M   'P 1'
#
loop_
_entity.id
_entity.type
_entity.pdbx_description
1 polymer ?
#
loop_
_entity_poly.entity_id
_entity_poly.type
_entity_poly.pdbx_seq_one_letter_code
_entity_poly.pdbx_strand_id
1 'polypeptide(L)'
;MKKKKKNPFIIIFVVIFIVIFIIVAIFITKKVYTGIYSKIYQNQVAKFTGNTLSEIEKKSIQKEAKDLSNVKGTFTGKQTWSRDVYITGDVIILSTLTIEPGTIITFAAGQDSLPSSFDIEIKADGFNDDDPTRLKEYADSHSSIFVVGSLIAKGTKEQPIIFTSDSKEPHYADWGGINLVGKASVLENVVVEYSRNGVSIPSPDKGMIIRDSVIRHAMWGCFSIDGSNGLFENNLAQDCGHEGFDVGGKSIIRNNKVENSHAAVVVLHGSPTLQENIFQDEVHSFPGATPNLVNNIIDSYLKCKAVKVWDYDNYKIPCFGEPYLIK
;
A
#
# COMPACT_ATOMS: atom_id res chain seq x y z
N MET A 1 48.88 9.96 -49.22
CA MET A 1 47.77 9.72 -48.26
C MET A 1 47.88 8.31 -47.69
N LYS A 2 48.51 8.11 -46.53
CA LYS A 2 48.52 6.81 -45.82
C LYS A 2 47.41 6.82 -44.77
N LYS A 3 46.35 6.03 -44.97
CA LYS A 3 45.31 5.79 -43.96
C LYS A 3 45.97 5.12 -42.74
N LYS A 4 46.00 5.80 -41.59
CA LYS A 4 46.41 5.20 -40.31
C LYS A 4 45.47 4.04 -40.01
N LYS A 5 45.94 2.79 -40.11
CA LYS A 5 45.22 1.61 -39.60
C LYS A 5 45.11 1.78 -38.08
N LYS A 6 43.89 1.96 -37.58
CA LYS A 6 43.62 1.97 -36.14
C LYS A 6 44.04 0.60 -35.58
N ASN A 7 44.86 0.61 -34.52
CA ASN A 7 45.34 -0.61 -33.87
C ASN A 7 44.13 -1.39 -33.33
N PRO A 8 43.91 -2.66 -33.73
CA PRO A 8 42.76 -3.45 -33.29
C PRO A 8 42.70 -3.61 -31.77
N PHE A 9 43.84 -3.58 -31.07
CA PHE A 9 43.87 -3.60 -29.60
C PHE A 9 43.28 -2.33 -28.97
N ILE A 10 43.43 -1.16 -29.59
CA ILE A 10 42.85 0.09 -29.09
C ILE A 10 41.33 0.10 -29.30
N ILE A 11 40.85 -0.48 -30.41
CA ILE A 11 39.40 -0.59 -30.67
C ILE A 11 38.75 -1.55 -29.66
N ILE A 12 39.38 -2.70 -29.40
CA ILE A 12 38.88 -3.66 -28.39
C ILE A 12 38.89 -3.03 -26.99
N PHE A 13 39.94 -2.31 -26.62
CA PHE A 13 40.02 -1.65 -25.31
C PHE A 13 38.96 -0.55 -25.15
N VAL A 14 38.72 0.25 -26.19
CA VAL A 14 37.68 1.30 -26.19
C VAL A 14 36.27 0.69 -26.15
N VAL A 15 36.03 -0.42 -26.86
CA VAL A 15 34.73 -1.12 -26.82
C VAL A 15 34.50 -1.76 -25.45
N ILE A 16 35.51 -2.40 -24.85
CA ILE A 16 35.40 -2.96 -23.49
C ILE A 16 35.18 -1.84 -22.47
N PHE A 17 35.88 -0.71 -22.58
CA PHE A 17 35.68 0.43 -21.67
C PHE A 17 34.29 1.05 -21.83
N ILE A 18 33.78 1.19 -23.06
CA ILE A 18 32.42 1.68 -23.32
C ILE A 18 31.37 0.68 -22.80
N VAL A 19 31.58 -0.62 -22.97
CA VAL A 19 30.66 -1.66 -22.45
C VAL A 19 30.69 -1.69 -20.91
N ILE A 20 31.86 -1.58 -20.28
CA ILE A 20 31.97 -1.45 -18.82
C ILE A 20 31.35 -0.13 -18.34
N PHE A 21 31.53 0.97 -19.06
CA PHE A 21 30.91 2.26 -18.70
C PHE A 21 29.40 2.26 -18.91
N ILE A 22 28.88 1.54 -19.90
CA ILE A 22 27.44 1.31 -20.10
C ILE A 22 26.89 0.36 -19.04
N ILE A 23 27.61 -0.70 -18.66
CA ILE A 23 27.20 -1.61 -17.58
C ILE A 23 27.24 -0.90 -16.22
N VAL A 24 28.28 -0.09 -15.96
CA VAL A 24 28.40 0.73 -14.76
C VAL A 24 27.39 1.88 -14.78
N ALA A 25 27.09 2.48 -15.93
CA ALA A 25 26.01 3.46 -16.07
C ALA A 25 24.64 2.80 -15.87
N ILE A 26 24.40 1.58 -16.38
CA ILE A 26 23.20 0.76 -16.10
C ILE A 26 23.12 0.41 -14.61
N PHE A 27 24.26 0.16 -13.93
CA PHE A 27 24.33 -0.05 -12.49
C PHE A 27 24.24 1.25 -11.66
N ILE A 28 24.55 2.41 -12.23
CA ILE A 28 24.44 3.73 -11.57
C ILE A 28 23.07 4.37 -11.83
N THR A 29 22.39 4.02 -12.93
CA THR A 29 20.96 4.27 -13.16
C THR A 29 20.06 3.27 -12.42
N LYS A 30 20.62 2.26 -11.73
CA LYS A 30 19.94 1.51 -10.64
C LYS A 30 19.74 2.36 -9.37
N LYS A 31 19.59 3.68 -9.52
CA LYS A 31 19.22 4.53 -8.40
C LYS A 31 17.73 4.29 -8.12
N VAL A 32 17.53 3.38 -7.18
CA VAL A 32 16.43 3.39 -6.21
C VAL A 32 15.05 3.26 -6.83
N TYR A 33 14.67 2.02 -7.14
CA TYR A 33 13.29 1.63 -6.87
C TYR A 33 13.18 1.27 -5.37
N THR A 34 12.13 1.72 -4.71
CA THR A 34 12.22 2.27 -3.36
C THR A 34 11.96 1.29 -2.21
N GLY A 35 13.07 0.81 -1.62
CA GLY A 35 13.18 0.64 -0.16
C GLY A 35 13.21 1.98 0.62
N ILE A 36 12.92 3.12 -0.02
CA ILE A 36 12.85 4.46 0.59
C ILE A 36 11.43 4.78 1.10
N TYR A 37 10.37 4.35 0.40
CA TYR A 37 8.98 4.46 0.85
C TYR A 37 8.82 3.80 2.22
N SER A 38 9.18 2.51 2.27
CA SER A 38 9.32 1.71 3.49
C SER A 38 10.08 2.47 4.56
N LYS A 39 11.35 2.83 4.30
CA LYS A 39 12.26 3.27 5.36
C LYS A 39 11.94 4.66 5.88
N ILE A 40 11.40 5.58 5.08
CA ILE A 40 10.99 6.91 5.54
C ILE A 40 9.70 6.81 6.33
N TYR A 41 8.70 6.09 5.80
CA TYR A 41 7.45 5.83 6.50
C TYR A 41 7.73 5.08 7.81
N GLN A 42 8.51 4.00 7.78
CA GLN A 42 9.01 3.27 8.96
C GLN A 42 9.71 4.20 9.95
N ASN A 43 10.63 5.06 9.50
CA ASN A 43 11.40 5.90 10.40
C ASN A 43 10.55 7.01 11.04
N GLN A 44 9.57 7.55 10.31
CA GLN A 44 8.65 8.55 10.86
C GLN A 44 7.62 7.92 11.78
N VAL A 45 7.03 6.79 11.37
CA VAL A 45 6.21 5.95 12.24
C VAL A 45 6.98 5.56 13.49
N ALA A 46 8.22 5.05 13.39
CA ALA A 46 9.04 4.66 14.54
C ALA A 46 9.41 5.84 15.44
N LYS A 47 9.67 7.02 14.87
CA LYS A 47 9.89 8.26 15.65
C LYS A 47 8.62 8.70 16.38
N PHE A 48 7.47 8.60 15.72
CA PHE A 48 6.18 8.97 16.29
C PHE A 48 5.72 7.97 17.36
N THR A 49 5.81 6.67 17.07
CA THR A 49 5.48 5.61 18.03
C THR A 49 6.46 5.59 19.19
N GLY A 50 7.76 5.82 18.99
CA GLY A 50 8.74 5.79 20.07
C GLY A 50 8.61 6.95 21.07
N ASN A 51 8.67 8.19 20.59
CA ASN A 51 8.69 9.36 21.48
C ASN A 51 7.29 9.81 21.87
N THR A 52 6.35 9.86 20.92
CA THR A 52 5.01 10.43 21.14
C THR A 52 4.08 9.48 21.90
N LEU A 53 4.11 8.16 21.66
CA LEU A 53 3.33 7.21 22.51
C LEU A 53 3.80 7.27 23.96
N SER A 54 5.12 7.31 24.19
CA SER A 54 5.67 7.32 25.54
C SER A 54 5.25 8.56 26.36
N GLU A 55 5.00 9.68 25.70
CA GLU A 55 4.51 10.91 26.35
C GLU A 55 2.98 10.96 26.46
N ILE A 56 2.25 10.43 25.46
CA ILE A 56 0.78 10.32 25.48
C ILE A 56 0.34 9.31 26.54
N GLU A 57 0.91 8.11 26.59
CA GLU A 57 0.59 7.07 27.57
C GLU A 57 0.84 7.52 29.01
N LYS A 58 1.90 8.31 29.25
CA LYS A 58 2.21 8.88 30.57
C LYS A 58 1.20 9.94 31.04
N LYS A 59 0.40 10.52 30.13
CA LYS A 59 -0.56 11.61 30.41
C LYS A 59 -2.02 11.23 30.15
N SER A 60 -2.32 10.06 29.59
CA SER A 60 -3.63 9.80 28.99
C SER A 60 -4.70 9.36 29.99
N ILE A 61 -5.79 10.15 30.05
CA ILE A 61 -7.13 9.65 30.36
C ILE A 61 -7.62 8.87 29.13
N GLN A 62 -8.34 7.76 29.32
CA GLN A 62 -8.97 7.03 28.21
C GLN A 62 -9.94 7.95 27.47
N LYS A 63 -9.72 8.09 26.16
CA LYS A 63 -10.62 8.84 25.27
C LYS A 63 -11.25 7.88 24.28
N GLU A 64 -12.58 7.79 24.33
CA GLU A 64 -13.41 7.02 23.42
C GLU A 64 -14.17 7.94 22.45
N ALA A 65 -14.47 7.42 21.26
CA ALA A 65 -15.35 8.08 20.29
C ALA A 65 -16.80 8.04 20.80
N LYS A 66 -17.30 9.18 21.27
CA LYS A 66 -18.67 9.29 21.80
C LYS A 66 -19.71 9.54 20.70
N ASP A 67 -19.29 10.16 19.61
CA ASP A 67 -20.11 10.49 18.47
C ASP A 67 -19.53 9.81 17.23
N LEU A 68 -20.19 8.74 16.78
CA LEU A 68 -19.79 8.01 15.58
C LEU A 68 -20.26 8.70 14.30
N SER A 69 -21.04 9.78 14.38
CA SER A 69 -21.42 10.59 13.21
C SER A 69 -20.41 11.70 12.89
N ASN A 70 -19.30 11.80 13.62
CA ASN A 70 -18.27 12.81 13.42
C ASN A 70 -16.94 12.41 14.09
N VAL A 71 -16.33 11.33 13.59
CA VAL A 71 -15.11 10.77 14.17
C VAL A 71 -13.88 11.46 13.58
N LYS A 72 -13.01 11.96 14.48
CA LYS A 72 -11.69 12.51 14.19
C LYS A 72 -10.84 12.62 15.46
N GLY A 73 -9.53 12.62 15.29
CA GLY A 73 -8.51 12.81 16.31
C GLY A 73 -7.99 11.52 16.96
N THR A 74 -7.26 11.70 18.06
CA THR A 74 -6.59 10.59 18.77
C THR A 74 -7.46 9.98 19.87
N PHE A 75 -7.44 8.65 19.95
CA PHE A 75 -8.13 7.81 20.94
C PHE A 75 -7.15 6.85 21.60
N THR A 76 -7.10 6.84 22.94
CA THR A 76 -6.11 6.11 23.75
C THR A 76 -6.67 4.85 24.42
N GLY A 77 -8.00 4.72 24.49
CA GLY A 77 -8.69 3.54 25.02
C GLY A 77 -9.09 2.55 23.92
N LYS A 78 -9.55 1.37 24.32
CA LYS A 78 -10.19 0.43 23.38
C LYS A 78 -11.43 1.08 22.79
N GLN A 79 -11.64 0.91 21.49
CA GLN A 79 -12.83 1.38 20.79
C GLN A 79 -13.66 0.19 20.32
N THR A 80 -14.98 0.32 20.38
CA THR A 80 -15.91 -0.57 19.69
C THR A 80 -16.84 0.27 18.83
N TRP A 81 -16.84 0.01 17.53
CA TRP A 81 -17.70 0.70 16.56
C TRP A 81 -18.74 -0.25 15.98
N SER A 82 -19.94 0.27 15.69
CA SER A 82 -21.05 -0.48 15.14
C SER A 82 -21.97 0.42 14.32
N ARG A 83 -22.73 -0.16 13.37
CA ARG A 83 -23.69 0.55 12.49
C ARG A 83 -22.98 1.53 11.55
N ASP A 84 -23.33 2.81 11.58
CA ASP A 84 -22.75 3.81 10.70
C ASP A 84 -21.72 4.63 11.47
N VAL A 85 -20.51 4.75 10.90
CA VAL A 85 -19.42 5.57 11.42
C VAL A 85 -19.01 6.55 10.33
N TYR A 86 -19.05 7.85 10.62
CA TYR A 86 -18.64 8.89 9.69
C TYR A 86 -17.34 9.55 10.17
N ILE A 87 -16.28 9.39 9.38
CA ILE A 87 -14.96 9.96 9.60
C ILE A 87 -14.87 11.28 8.84
N THR A 88 -14.53 12.35 9.55
CA THR A 88 -14.45 13.72 8.98
C THR A 88 -13.05 14.32 9.05
N GLY A 89 -12.12 13.55 9.58
CA GLY A 89 -10.73 13.94 9.75
C GLY A 89 -9.93 12.78 10.28
N ASP A 90 -8.62 12.93 10.27
CA ASP A 90 -7.69 11.88 10.63
C ASP A 90 -8.03 11.20 11.98
N VAL A 91 -8.02 9.86 11.99
CA VAL A 91 -8.30 9.06 13.18
C VAL A 91 -7.06 8.29 13.62
N ILE A 92 -6.65 8.48 14.88
CA ILE A 92 -5.52 7.77 15.45
C ILE A 92 -6.00 6.93 16.64
N ILE A 93 -5.96 5.60 16.49
CA ILE A 93 -6.26 4.66 17.57
C ILE A 93 -4.94 4.17 18.18
N LEU A 94 -4.67 4.52 19.43
CA LEU A 94 -3.48 4.10 20.18
C LEU A 94 -3.77 2.85 21.05
N SER A 95 -4.66 1.99 20.58
CA SER A 95 -5.14 0.80 21.30
C SER A 95 -5.81 -0.20 20.34
N THR A 96 -6.71 -1.05 20.85
CA THR A 96 -7.54 -1.92 20.02
C THR A 96 -8.77 -1.18 19.49
N LEU A 97 -9.00 -1.23 18.19
CA LEU A 97 -10.28 -0.91 17.56
C LEU A 97 -10.98 -2.21 17.19
N THR A 98 -12.16 -2.43 17.76
CA THR A 98 -13.07 -3.52 17.38
C THR A 98 -14.20 -2.94 16.54
N ILE A 99 -14.53 -3.58 15.43
CA ILE A 99 -15.64 -3.18 14.56
C ILE A 99 -16.59 -4.36 14.44
N GLU A 100 -17.85 -4.13 14.80
CA GLU A 100 -18.90 -5.14 14.77
C GLU A 100 -19.33 -5.46 13.32
N PRO A 101 -19.82 -6.68 13.03
CA PRO A 101 -20.36 -7.04 11.71
C PRO A 101 -21.42 -6.06 11.19
N GLY A 102 -21.44 -5.85 9.87
CA GLY A 102 -22.41 -4.97 9.21
C GLY A 102 -22.18 -3.47 9.43
N THR A 103 -21.04 -3.08 10.02
CA THR A 103 -20.69 -1.67 10.19
C THR A 103 -20.26 -1.06 8.86
N ILE A 104 -20.78 0.13 8.54
CA ILE A 104 -20.38 0.95 7.41
C ILE A 104 -19.62 2.16 7.95
N ILE A 105 -18.37 2.30 7.53
CA ILE A 105 -17.49 3.40 7.84
C ILE A 105 -17.35 4.25 6.59
N THR A 106 -17.89 5.46 6.61
CA THR A 106 -17.79 6.43 5.53
C THR A 106 -16.77 7.51 5.86
N PHE A 107 -15.96 7.91 4.88
CA PHE A 107 -15.04 9.03 4.99
C PHE A 107 -15.60 10.23 4.23
N ALA A 108 -15.42 11.43 4.79
CA ALA A 108 -15.71 12.69 4.11
C ALA A 108 -14.76 12.84 2.90
N ALA A 109 -15.31 12.69 1.70
CA ALA A 109 -14.53 12.69 0.47
C ALA A 109 -13.76 14.01 0.27
N GLY A 110 -12.45 13.91 0.03
CA GLY A 110 -11.58 15.05 -0.19
C GLY A 110 -11.49 16.02 0.99
N GLN A 111 -11.80 15.56 2.20
CA GLN A 111 -11.85 16.39 3.39
C GLN A 111 -11.12 15.76 4.59
N ASP A 112 -10.34 16.59 5.25
CA ASP A 112 -9.81 16.37 6.58
C ASP A 112 -9.96 17.63 7.42
N SER A 113 -10.86 17.57 8.40
CA SER A 113 -11.09 18.68 9.34
C SER A 113 -10.14 18.69 10.54
N LEU A 114 -9.25 17.69 10.67
CA LEU A 114 -8.21 17.60 11.70
C LEU A 114 -6.99 16.80 11.20
N PRO A 115 -6.19 17.34 10.26
CA PRO A 115 -4.97 16.69 9.78
C PRO A 115 -4.02 16.36 10.92
N SER A 116 -3.28 15.27 10.79
CA SER A 116 -2.40 14.78 11.83
C SER A 116 -0.93 14.87 11.46
N SER A 117 -0.08 14.49 12.40
CA SER A 117 1.36 14.37 12.16
C SER A 117 1.75 13.03 11.55
N PHE A 118 0.77 12.14 11.32
CA PHE A 118 0.95 10.95 10.49
C PHE A 118 0.75 11.25 9.00
N ASP A 119 0.20 12.42 8.66
CA ASP A 119 0.17 12.90 7.29
C ASP A 119 1.58 13.23 6.83
N ILE A 120 2.04 12.49 5.84
CA ILE A 120 3.38 12.61 5.32
C ILE A 120 3.35 12.70 3.80
N GLU A 121 4.23 13.55 3.28
CA GLU A 121 4.55 13.48 1.86
C GLU A 121 5.34 12.20 1.58
N ILE A 122 4.89 11.48 0.58
CA ILE A 122 5.64 10.41 -0.02
C ILE A 122 6.61 11.00 -1.03
N LYS A 123 7.89 10.70 -0.83
CA LYS A 123 8.93 11.19 -1.72
C LYS A 123 8.79 10.58 -3.11
N ALA A 124 9.06 11.42 -4.09
CA ALA A 124 9.37 11.05 -5.46
C ALA A 124 10.31 9.83 -5.51
N ASP A 125 9.93 8.81 -6.27
CA ASP A 125 10.67 7.56 -6.49
C ASP A 125 11.02 7.30 -7.96
N GLY A 126 10.71 8.24 -8.84
CA GLY A 126 10.84 8.14 -10.29
C GLY A 126 9.57 7.63 -10.99
N PHE A 127 8.64 7.02 -10.26
CA PHE A 127 7.35 6.57 -10.78
C PHE A 127 6.21 7.52 -10.36
N ASN A 128 6.17 7.89 -9.08
CA ASN A 128 5.13 8.76 -8.53
C ASN A 128 5.48 10.26 -8.61
N ASP A 129 6.55 10.65 -9.29
CA ASP A 129 7.07 12.03 -9.26
C ASP A 129 6.02 13.10 -9.57
N ASP A 130 5.15 12.81 -10.55
CA ASP A 130 4.07 13.69 -11.00
C ASP A 130 2.71 13.39 -10.33
N ASP A 131 2.64 12.40 -9.44
CA ASP A 131 1.42 12.02 -8.73
C ASP A 131 1.10 13.03 -7.62
N PRO A 132 -0.01 13.78 -7.69
CA PRO A 132 -0.38 14.75 -6.66
C PRO A 132 -0.78 14.07 -5.34
N THR A 133 -1.25 12.82 -5.37
CA THR A 133 -1.71 12.10 -4.17
C THR A 133 -0.57 11.69 -3.24
N ARG A 134 0.68 11.80 -3.72
CA ARG A 134 1.89 11.62 -2.90
C ARG A 134 2.19 12.84 -2.02
N LEU A 135 1.71 14.02 -2.39
CA LEU A 135 2.11 15.30 -1.80
C LEU A 135 1.53 15.48 -0.39
N LYS A 136 2.21 16.30 0.42
CA LYS A 136 1.70 16.67 1.75
C LYS A 136 0.32 17.33 1.68
N GLU A 137 0.05 18.11 0.64
CA GLU A 137 -1.23 18.78 0.43
C GLU A 137 -2.40 17.78 0.30
N TYR A 138 -2.19 16.68 -0.42
CA TYR A 138 -3.17 15.60 -0.47
C TYR A 138 -3.37 14.97 0.92
N ALA A 139 -2.27 14.62 1.60
CA ALA A 139 -2.35 14.01 2.93
C ALA A 139 -3.09 14.91 3.94
N ASP A 140 -2.82 16.22 3.93
CA ASP A 140 -3.48 17.19 4.82
C ASP A 140 -4.94 17.48 4.48
N SER A 141 -5.45 16.99 3.34
CA SER A 141 -6.82 17.22 2.90
C SER A 141 -7.67 15.95 2.86
N HIS A 142 -7.09 14.77 3.06
CA HIS A 142 -7.78 13.49 2.91
C HIS A 142 -7.61 12.63 4.15
N SER A 143 -8.69 12.51 4.92
CA SER A 143 -8.66 11.78 6.17
C SER A 143 -8.25 10.31 6.00
N SER A 144 -7.46 9.83 6.96
CA SER A 144 -6.99 8.46 7.06
C SER A 144 -7.32 7.89 8.45
N ILE A 145 -7.23 6.56 8.57
CA ILE A 145 -7.25 5.90 9.88
C ILE A 145 -5.92 5.21 10.15
N PHE A 146 -5.35 5.52 11.32
CA PHE A 146 -4.11 4.95 11.83
C PHE A 146 -4.42 4.13 13.07
N VAL A 147 -4.24 2.81 12.98
CA VAL A 147 -4.36 1.92 14.13
C VAL A 147 -2.97 1.56 14.64
N VAL A 148 -2.53 2.32 15.65
CA VAL A 148 -1.31 2.11 16.41
C VAL A 148 -1.63 1.15 17.57
N GLY A 149 -2.00 -0.07 17.20
CA GLY A 149 -2.45 -1.12 18.11
C GLY A 149 -2.97 -2.31 17.34
N SER A 150 -4.20 -2.76 17.58
CA SER A 150 -4.82 -3.88 16.85
C SER A 150 -6.15 -3.46 16.26
N LEU A 151 -6.40 -3.79 14.99
CA LEU A 151 -7.72 -3.73 14.38
C LEU A 151 -8.34 -5.13 14.41
N ILE A 152 -9.55 -5.25 14.97
CA ILE A 152 -10.37 -6.47 14.94
C ILE A 152 -11.65 -6.12 14.19
N ALA A 153 -11.67 -6.39 12.89
CA ALA A 153 -12.82 -6.19 12.03
C ALA A 153 -13.22 -7.54 11.44
N LYS A 154 -14.22 -8.19 12.04
CA LYS A 154 -14.68 -9.52 11.64
C LYS A 154 -16.13 -9.43 11.21
N GLY A 155 -16.36 -9.06 9.97
CA GLY A 155 -17.67 -9.15 9.35
C GLY A 155 -18.07 -10.60 9.09
N THR A 156 -19.24 -10.77 8.50
CA THR A 156 -19.64 -12.04 7.87
C THR A 156 -19.94 -11.82 6.41
N LYS A 157 -20.13 -12.90 5.64
CA LYS A 157 -20.53 -12.80 4.24
C LYS A 157 -21.86 -12.04 4.08
N GLU A 158 -22.79 -12.22 5.01
CA GLU A 158 -24.11 -11.58 5.03
C GLU A 158 -24.06 -10.15 5.60
N GLN A 159 -23.08 -9.86 6.46
CA GLN A 159 -22.90 -8.57 7.12
C GLN A 159 -21.43 -8.16 7.06
N PRO A 160 -20.91 -7.84 5.86
CA PRO A 160 -19.53 -7.39 5.72
C PRO A 160 -19.35 -6.05 6.43
N ILE A 161 -18.12 -5.77 6.85
CA ILE A 161 -17.74 -4.42 7.33
C ILE A 161 -17.23 -3.64 6.12
N ILE A 162 -17.69 -2.42 5.92
CA ILE A 162 -17.38 -1.63 4.72
C ILE A 162 -16.67 -0.33 5.13
N PHE A 163 -15.53 -0.02 4.49
CA PHE A 163 -14.87 1.28 4.53
C PHE A 163 -14.96 1.90 3.13
N THR A 164 -15.58 3.08 3.02
CA THR A 164 -15.87 3.69 1.71
C THR A 164 -15.97 5.21 1.79
N SER A 165 -16.10 5.85 0.64
CA SER A 165 -16.33 7.30 0.48
C SER A 165 -17.79 7.67 0.74
N ASP A 166 -18.05 8.88 1.25
CA ASP A 166 -19.40 9.44 1.35
C ASP A 166 -19.89 10.13 0.07
N SER A 167 -19.04 10.23 -0.96
CA SER A 167 -19.37 10.86 -2.24
C SER A 167 -20.54 10.14 -2.92
N LYS A 168 -21.40 10.92 -3.60
CA LYS A 168 -22.47 10.37 -4.44
C LYS A 168 -21.93 9.70 -5.71
N GLU A 169 -20.76 10.15 -6.15
CA GLU A 169 -19.99 9.59 -7.25
C GLU A 169 -18.59 9.32 -6.71
N PRO A 170 -18.39 8.20 -5.99
CA PRO A 170 -17.09 7.88 -5.40
C PRO A 170 -15.97 7.79 -6.43
N HIS A 171 -14.81 8.29 -6.07
CA HIS A 171 -13.64 8.32 -6.92
C HIS A 171 -12.41 7.74 -6.23
N TYR A 172 -11.39 7.37 -7.00
CA TYR A 172 -10.11 6.97 -6.42
C TYR A 172 -9.55 8.11 -5.56
N ALA A 173 -8.90 7.73 -4.46
CA ALA A 173 -8.27 8.68 -3.54
C ALA A 173 -9.23 9.70 -2.89
N ASP A 174 -10.53 9.39 -2.74
CA ASP A 174 -11.47 10.19 -1.93
C ASP A 174 -11.06 10.27 -0.44
N TRP A 175 -10.29 9.29 0.05
CA TRP A 175 -9.73 9.25 1.40
C TRP A 175 -8.39 8.49 1.42
N GLY A 176 -7.59 8.64 2.47
CA GLY A 176 -6.18 8.25 2.43
C GLY A 176 -5.88 6.75 2.61
N GLY A 177 -6.72 6.00 3.34
CA GLY A 177 -6.58 4.56 3.55
C GLY A 177 -6.51 4.09 5.01
N ILE A 178 -6.40 2.76 5.20
CA ILE A 178 -6.23 2.14 6.52
C ILE A 178 -4.76 1.86 6.77
N ASN A 179 -4.20 2.42 7.84
CA ASN A 179 -2.79 2.28 8.21
C ASN A 179 -2.65 1.46 9.51
N LEU A 180 -2.11 0.26 9.40
CA LEU A 180 -1.92 -0.67 10.52
C LEU A 180 -0.46 -0.61 11.01
N VAL A 181 -0.23 0.24 12.01
CA VAL A 181 1.11 0.61 12.50
C VAL A 181 1.53 -0.23 13.72
N GLY A 182 0.61 -0.97 14.33
CA GLY A 182 0.83 -1.67 15.59
C GLY A 182 1.00 -3.19 15.51
N LYS A 183 0.32 -3.85 16.45
CA LYS A 183 0.35 -5.29 16.70
C LYS A 183 -0.48 -6.06 15.66
N ALA A 184 -0.54 -7.38 15.83
CA ALA A 184 -1.45 -8.28 15.11
C ALA A 184 -2.86 -7.69 14.97
N SER A 185 -3.37 -7.66 13.74
CA SER A 185 -4.73 -7.23 13.40
C SER A 185 -5.41 -8.32 12.57
N VAL A 186 -6.74 -8.37 12.65
CA VAL A 186 -7.57 -9.33 11.92
C VAL A 186 -8.65 -8.58 11.16
N LEU A 187 -8.65 -8.75 9.84
CA LEU A 187 -9.69 -8.30 8.93
C LEU A 187 -10.30 -9.52 8.23
N GLU A 188 -11.59 -9.73 8.38
CA GLU A 188 -12.31 -10.87 7.83
C GLU A 188 -13.69 -10.42 7.32
N ASN A 189 -14.04 -10.76 6.08
CA ASN A 189 -15.25 -10.23 5.40
C ASN A 189 -15.33 -8.69 5.46
N VAL A 190 -14.22 -8.03 5.11
CA VAL A 190 -14.13 -6.57 5.03
C VAL A 190 -14.11 -6.13 3.57
N VAL A 191 -14.77 -5.02 3.28
CA VAL A 191 -14.65 -4.28 2.01
C VAL A 191 -13.97 -2.96 2.26
N VAL A 192 -12.94 -2.62 1.48
CA VAL A 192 -12.30 -1.30 1.48
C VAL A 192 -12.29 -0.77 0.06
N GLU A 193 -12.79 0.44 -0.14
CA GLU A 193 -12.93 1.02 -1.48
C GLU A 193 -12.80 2.55 -1.54
N TYR A 194 -12.44 3.05 -2.74
CA TYR A 194 -12.33 4.48 -3.10
C TYR A 194 -11.28 5.24 -2.31
N SER A 195 -10.15 4.59 -2.01
CA SER A 195 -9.06 5.16 -1.21
C SER A 195 -7.81 5.45 -2.04
N ARG A 196 -6.84 6.18 -1.47
CA ARG A 196 -5.50 6.26 -2.07
C ARG A 196 -4.80 4.91 -1.94
N ASN A 197 -4.65 4.40 -0.72
CA ASN A 197 -4.21 3.02 -0.47
C ASN A 197 -5.34 2.25 0.20
N GLY A 198 -5.52 0.97 -0.12
CA GLY A 198 -6.51 0.13 0.55
C GLY A 198 -6.13 -0.12 2.00
N VAL A 199 -5.19 -1.03 2.21
CA VAL A 199 -4.63 -1.37 3.53
C VAL A 199 -3.10 -1.30 3.49
N SER A 200 -2.55 -0.41 4.30
CA SER A 200 -1.12 -0.19 4.47
C SER A 200 -0.62 -0.80 5.78
N ILE A 201 0.43 -1.62 5.68
CA ILE A 201 1.03 -2.34 6.80
C ILE A 201 2.53 -2.04 6.83
N PRO A 202 2.90 -0.86 7.32
CA PRO A 202 4.29 -0.40 7.37
C PRO A 202 5.16 -1.30 8.26
N SER A 203 4.81 -1.48 9.54
CA SER A 203 5.69 -2.14 10.52
C SER A 203 4.98 -3.28 11.26
N PRO A 204 4.71 -4.42 10.63
CA PRO A 204 3.98 -5.49 11.29
C PRO A 204 4.88 -6.36 12.15
N ASP A 205 4.54 -6.35 13.43
CA ASP A 205 4.76 -7.50 14.30
C ASP A 205 3.84 -8.65 13.84
N LYS A 206 4.37 -9.87 13.87
CA LYS A 206 3.71 -11.12 13.45
C LYS A 206 2.22 -11.20 13.85
N GLY A 207 1.41 -11.90 13.04
CA GLY A 207 0.01 -12.19 13.38
C GLY A 207 -1.03 -11.32 12.68
N MET A 208 -0.64 -10.60 11.63
CA MET A 208 -1.58 -9.97 10.70
C MET A 208 -2.35 -11.07 9.93
N ILE A 209 -3.68 -11.03 9.96
CA ILE A 209 -4.53 -11.92 9.19
C ILE A 209 -5.54 -11.06 8.43
N ILE A 210 -5.50 -11.10 7.11
CA ILE A 210 -6.55 -10.53 6.26
C ILE A 210 -7.10 -11.65 5.39
N ARG A 211 -8.39 -11.95 5.52
CA ARG A 211 -9.00 -13.03 4.75
C ARG A 211 -10.42 -12.77 4.33
N ASP A 212 -10.85 -13.48 3.29
CA ASP A 212 -12.23 -13.44 2.79
C ASP A 212 -12.72 -12.00 2.56
N SER A 213 -11.81 -11.09 2.18
CA SER A 213 -12.05 -9.64 2.11
C SER A 213 -11.85 -9.12 0.68
N VAL A 214 -12.46 -7.98 0.38
CA VAL A 214 -12.38 -7.31 -0.92
C VAL A 214 -11.75 -5.94 -0.74
N ILE A 215 -10.60 -5.70 -1.34
CA ILE A 215 -9.97 -4.40 -1.36
C ILE A 215 -9.91 -3.94 -2.81
N ARG A 216 -10.56 -2.81 -3.12
CA ARG A 216 -10.75 -2.39 -4.51
C ARG A 216 -10.80 -0.89 -4.68
N HIS A 217 -10.77 -0.43 -5.93
CA HIS A 217 -10.89 0.98 -6.26
C HIS A 217 -9.86 1.84 -5.49
N ALA A 218 -8.62 1.36 -5.44
CA ALA A 218 -7.52 2.05 -4.79
C ALA A 218 -6.68 2.78 -5.84
N MET A 219 -6.38 4.05 -5.62
CA MET A 219 -5.52 4.82 -6.53
C MET A 219 -4.14 4.16 -6.65
N TRP A 220 -3.54 3.78 -5.52
CA TRP A 220 -2.25 3.10 -5.45
C TRP A 220 -2.45 1.58 -5.29
N GLY A 221 -1.86 1.00 -4.24
CA GLY A 221 -1.93 -0.41 -3.93
C GLY A 221 -3.17 -0.76 -3.10
N CYS A 222 -3.77 -1.90 -3.39
CA CYS A 222 -4.83 -2.45 -2.54
C CYS A 222 -4.23 -2.98 -1.22
N PHE A 223 -3.16 -3.76 -1.30
CA PHE A 223 -2.44 -4.25 -0.13
C PHE A 223 -0.98 -3.80 -0.16
N SER A 224 -0.62 -2.78 0.62
CA SER A 224 0.77 -2.32 0.79
C SER A 224 1.37 -2.94 2.05
N ILE A 225 1.99 -4.12 1.90
CA ILE A 225 2.39 -5.04 2.98
C ILE A 225 3.91 -5.27 3.05
N ASP A 226 4.67 -4.23 2.74
CA ASP A 226 6.14 -4.14 2.73
C ASP A 226 6.82 -4.79 3.96
N GLY A 227 6.34 -4.53 5.18
CA GLY A 227 6.96 -5.09 6.39
C GLY A 227 6.45 -6.47 6.85
N SER A 228 5.45 -7.07 6.17
CA SER A 228 4.59 -8.12 6.74
C SER A 228 5.15 -9.53 6.84
N ASN A 229 4.73 -10.21 7.91
CA ASN A 229 4.85 -11.66 8.11
C ASN A 229 3.44 -12.22 8.41
N GLY A 230 2.45 -11.74 7.67
CA GLY A 230 1.04 -12.05 7.85
C GLY A 230 0.52 -13.15 6.95
N LEU A 231 -0.75 -13.50 7.15
CA LEU A 231 -1.53 -14.36 6.27
C LEU A 231 -2.55 -13.51 5.51
N PHE A 232 -2.51 -13.59 4.19
CA PHE A 232 -3.45 -12.97 3.27
C PHE A 232 -4.11 -14.09 2.48
N GLU A 233 -5.36 -14.42 2.82
CA GLU A 233 -6.03 -15.62 2.32
C GLU A 233 -7.42 -15.33 1.72
N ASN A 234 -7.74 -15.91 0.57
CA ASN A 234 -9.08 -15.81 -0.03
C ASN A 234 -9.56 -14.37 -0.28
N ASN A 235 -8.64 -13.43 -0.49
CA ASN A 235 -9.01 -12.04 -0.76
C ASN A 235 -9.16 -11.78 -2.26
N LEU A 236 -9.93 -10.74 -2.57
CA LEU A 236 -9.97 -10.12 -3.89
C LEU A 236 -9.28 -8.75 -3.81
N ALA A 237 -8.18 -8.57 -4.53
CA ALA A 237 -7.67 -7.25 -4.89
C ALA A 237 -8.16 -6.92 -6.31
N GLN A 238 -8.86 -5.81 -6.47
CA GLN A 238 -9.42 -5.46 -7.78
C GLN A 238 -9.30 -3.97 -8.05
N ASP A 239 -8.94 -3.57 -9.27
CA ASP A 239 -9.00 -2.16 -9.66
C ASP A 239 -8.07 -1.28 -8.80
N CYS A 240 -6.78 -1.67 -8.76
CA CYS A 240 -5.73 -0.99 -7.99
C CYS A 240 -4.69 -0.38 -8.95
N GLY A 241 -4.48 0.93 -8.88
CA GLY A 241 -3.68 1.65 -9.88
C GLY A 241 -2.18 1.39 -9.86
N HIS A 242 -1.61 0.94 -8.74
CA HIS A 242 -0.22 0.46 -8.69
C HIS A 242 -0.16 -1.07 -8.67
N GLU A 243 -0.51 -1.70 -7.55
CA GLU A 243 -0.47 -3.15 -7.39
C GLU A 243 -1.69 -3.69 -6.66
N GLY A 244 -2.06 -4.93 -6.95
CA GLY A 244 -2.91 -5.68 -6.02
C GLY A 244 -2.22 -5.88 -4.68
N PHE A 245 -0.99 -6.40 -4.72
CA PHE A 245 -0.14 -6.58 -3.54
C PHE A 245 1.26 -6.00 -3.77
N ASP A 246 1.65 -5.07 -2.92
CA ASP A 246 3.04 -4.65 -2.75
C ASP A 246 3.60 -5.32 -1.49
N VAL A 247 4.46 -6.32 -1.63
CA VAL A 247 4.82 -7.27 -0.55
C VAL A 247 6.30 -7.34 -0.24
N GLY A 248 6.60 -7.37 1.07
CA GLY A 248 7.89 -7.78 1.57
C GLY A 248 7.79 -8.84 2.68
N GLY A 249 8.92 -9.06 3.37
CA GLY A 249 9.00 -9.94 4.53
C GLY A 249 8.81 -11.43 4.21
N LYS A 250 8.06 -12.15 5.05
CA LYS A 250 7.78 -13.60 4.91
C LYS A 250 6.27 -13.89 4.92
N SER A 251 5.48 -12.97 4.38
CA SER A 251 4.03 -13.13 4.30
C SER A 251 3.63 -14.37 3.48
N ILE A 252 2.50 -14.95 3.84
CA ILE A 252 1.85 -16.01 3.08
C ILE A 252 0.64 -15.37 2.39
N ILE A 253 0.68 -15.33 1.06
CA ILE A 253 -0.39 -14.84 0.19
C ILE A 253 -0.93 -16.06 -0.54
N ARG A 254 -2.11 -16.53 -0.14
CA ARG A 254 -2.69 -17.75 -0.72
C ARG A 254 -4.15 -17.64 -1.11
N ASN A 255 -4.56 -18.35 -2.16
CA ASN A 255 -5.95 -18.40 -2.61
C ASN A 255 -6.55 -17.02 -2.92
N ASN A 256 -5.73 -16.01 -3.19
CA ASN A 256 -6.21 -14.68 -3.52
C ASN A 256 -6.44 -14.57 -5.03
N LYS A 257 -7.32 -13.66 -5.41
CA LYS A 257 -7.50 -13.23 -6.79
C LYS A 257 -7.06 -11.78 -6.92
N VAL A 258 -6.27 -11.48 -7.94
CA VAL A 258 -5.94 -10.10 -8.33
C VAL A 258 -6.37 -9.88 -9.78
N GLU A 259 -7.14 -8.82 -10.00
CA GLU A 259 -7.64 -8.48 -11.33
C GLU A 259 -7.78 -6.98 -11.57
N ASN A 260 -7.51 -6.56 -12.81
CA ASN A 260 -7.56 -5.16 -13.21
C ASN A 260 -6.69 -4.31 -12.29
N SER A 261 -5.47 -4.76 -11.99
CA SER A 261 -4.48 -3.94 -11.33
C SER A 261 -3.34 -3.69 -12.29
N HIS A 262 -2.59 -2.62 -12.06
CA HIS A 262 -1.47 -2.34 -12.94
C HIS A 262 -0.37 -3.42 -12.84
N ALA A 263 -0.08 -3.91 -11.63
CA ALA A 263 0.57 -5.20 -11.41
C ALA A 263 -0.24 -6.06 -10.43
N ALA A 264 -0.15 -7.39 -10.54
CA ALA A 264 -0.81 -8.27 -9.59
C ALA A 264 -0.08 -8.24 -8.24
N VAL A 265 1.23 -8.48 -8.29
CA VAL A 265 2.09 -8.53 -7.11
C VAL A 265 3.46 -7.92 -7.43
N VAL A 266 3.95 -7.05 -6.57
CA VAL A 266 5.33 -6.57 -6.57
C VAL A 266 6.01 -7.02 -5.29
N VAL A 267 7.09 -7.79 -5.40
CA VAL A 267 7.86 -8.29 -4.26
C VAL A 267 9.06 -7.38 -4.00
N LEU A 268 8.99 -6.54 -2.97
CA LEU A 268 10.02 -5.57 -2.58
C LEU A 268 11.28 -6.21 -2.03
N HIS A 269 11.13 -7.14 -1.11
CA HIS A 269 12.23 -7.82 -0.43
C HIS A 269 11.75 -9.07 0.32
N GLY A 270 12.69 -9.82 0.90
CA GLY A 270 12.36 -10.98 1.72
C GLY A 270 11.98 -12.21 0.90
N SER A 271 11.20 -13.11 1.49
CA SER A 271 10.84 -14.41 0.93
C SER A 271 9.38 -14.75 1.18
N PRO A 272 8.42 -13.96 0.64
CA PRO A 272 7.00 -14.30 0.78
C PRO A 272 6.68 -15.59 0.03
N THR A 273 5.68 -16.32 0.50
CA THR A 273 5.10 -17.46 -0.22
C THR A 273 3.85 -16.99 -0.94
N LEU A 274 3.82 -17.09 -2.26
CA LEU A 274 2.61 -16.91 -3.07
C LEU A 274 2.12 -18.30 -3.47
N GLN A 275 0.96 -18.72 -2.96
CA GLN A 275 0.45 -20.07 -3.18
C GLN A 275 -0.99 -20.08 -3.70
N GLU A 276 -1.28 -20.84 -4.76
CA GLU A 276 -2.66 -21.09 -5.21
C GLU A 276 -3.46 -19.81 -5.53
N ASN A 277 -2.78 -18.74 -5.91
CA ASN A 277 -3.44 -17.49 -6.29
C ASN A 277 -3.79 -17.48 -7.78
N ILE A 278 -4.75 -16.61 -8.14
CA ILE A 278 -5.13 -16.31 -9.52
C ILE A 278 -4.79 -14.85 -9.79
N PHE A 279 -3.80 -14.60 -10.64
CA PHE A 279 -3.33 -13.28 -11.02
C PHE A 279 -3.64 -13.04 -12.50
N GLN A 280 -4.49 -12.05 -12.80
CA GLN A 280 -4.74 -11.62 -14.18
C GLN A 280 -3.72 -10.58 -14.69
N ASP A 281 -2.82 -10.16 -13.80
CA ASP A 281 -1.81 -9.13 -14.02
C ASP A 281 -0.41 -9.66 -13.65
N GLU A 282 0.63 -8.90 -13.96
CA GLU A 282 2.02 -9.36 -13.87
C GLU A 282 2.52 -9.46 -12.42
N VAL A 283 3.47 -10.38 -12.17
CA VAL A 283 4.18 -10.51 -10.89
C VAL A 283 5.63 -10.09 -11.09
N HIS A 284 6.06 -9.10 -10.31
CA HIS A 284 7.41 -8.55 -10.33
C HIS A 284 8.14 -8.80 -9.01
N SER A 285 9.46 -8.85 -9.07
CA SER A 285 10.30 -8.92 -7.87
C SER A 285 11.52 -8.05 -8.01
N PHE A 286 11.85 -7.36 -6.92
CA PHE A 286 13.08 -6.60 -6.81
C PHE A 286 14.31 -7.49 -6.67
N PRO A 287 15.50 -7.02 -7.11
CA PRO A 287 16.75 -7.73 -6.92
C PRO A 287 17.01 -8.03 -5.44
N GLY A 288 17.21 -9.31 -5.13
CA GLY A 288 17.52 -9.77 -3.76
C GLY A 288 16.31 -10.26 -2.98
N ALA A 289 15.08 -10.06 -3.46
CA ALA A 289 13.94 -10.79 -2.96
C ALA A 289 13.93 -12.22 -3.52
N THR A 290 13.40 -13.16 -2.75
CA THR A 290 13.35 -14.60 -3.06
C THR A 290 11.94 -15.14 -2.82
N PRO A 291 10.92 -14.70 -3.58
CA PRO A 291 9.56 -15.20 -3.42
C PRO A 291 9.48 -16.70 -3.76
N ASN A 292 8.65 -17.42 -3.02
CA ASN A 292 8.32 -18.82 -3.27
C ASN A 292 6.96 -18.91 -3.98
N LEU A 293 6.95 -19.22 -5.26
CA LEU A 293 5.73 -19.36 -6.06
C LEU A 293 5.30 -20.82 -6.10
N VAL A 294 4.09 -21.12 -5.63
CA VAL A 294 3.54 -22.48 -5.57
C VAL A 294 2.15 -22.52 -6.20
N ASN A 295 1.99 -23.23 -7.32
CA ASN A 295 0.68 -23.49 -7.94
C ASN A 295 -0.17 -22.23 -8.23
N ASN A 296 0.44 -21.08 -8.53
CA ASN A 296 -0.30 -19.89 -8.93
C ASN A 296 -0.70 -19.99 -10.42
N ILE A 297 -1.86 -19.44 -10.76
CA ILE A 297 -2.28 -19.18 -12.13
C ILE A 297 -1.97 -17.73 -12.43
N ILE A 298 -1.11 -17.48 -13.42
CA ILE A 298 -0.77 -16.14 -13.89
C ILE A 298 -1.22 -16.05 -15.35
N ASP A 299 -2.34 -15.35 -15.57
CA ASP A 299 -2.91 -15.08 -16.88
C ASP A 299 -2.75 -13.59 -17.18
N SER A 300 -1.54 -13.19 -17.55
CA SER A 300 -1.20 -11.78 -17.80
C SER A 300 -1.88 -11.28 -19.07
N TYR A 301 -3.10 -10.77 -18.91
CA TYR A 301 -3.88 -10.24 -20.02
C TYR A 301 -3.62 -8.74 -20.27
N LEU A 302 -3.17 -8.01 -19.26
CA LEU A 302 -3.13 -6.54 -19.27
C LEU A 302 -1.71 -5.96 -19.36
N LYS A 303 -1.18 -5.90 -20.58
CA LYS A 303 -0.17 -4.86 -20.91
C LYS A 303 -0.87 -3.52 -21.06
N CYS A 304 -1.20 -2.82 -19.97
CA CYS A 304 -1.70 -1.44 -19.99
C CYS A 304 -2.66 -1.08 -21.14
N LYS A 305 -3.54 -2.02 -21.46
CA LYS A 305 -4.68 -1.91 -22.37
C LYS A 305 -5.97 -1.81 -21.56
N ALA A 306 -5.85 -1.54 -20.26
CA ALA A 306 -6.98 -1.41 -19.35
C ALA A 306 -7.95 -0.36 -19.89
N VAL A 307 -9.23 -0.71 -19.91
CA VAL A 307 -10.31 0.22 -20.28
C VAL A 307 -10.52 1.27 -19.17
N LYS A 308 -10.06 0.96 -17.95
CA LYS A 308 -10.10 1.84 -16.78
C LYS A 308 -8.81 2.62 -16.65
N VAL A 309 -8.97 3.90 -16.34
CA VAL A 309 -7.90 4.83 -16.01
C VAL A 309 -7.99 5.08 -14.52
N TRP A 310 -6.88 4.87 -13.80
CA TRP A 310 -6.75 5.32 -12.43
C TRP A 310 -6.28 6.76 -12.45
N ASP A 311 -7.16 7.66 -12.05
CA ASP A 311 -6.92 9.10 -12.05
C ASP A 311 -7.32 9.76 -10.74
N TYR A 312 -6.74 10.94 -10.55
CA TYR A 312 -7.07 11.86 -9.48
C TYR A 312 -6.87 13.27 -10.04
N ASP A 313 -7.93 14.09 -10.01
CA ASP A 313 -8.00 15.36 -10.73
C ASP A 313 -7.56 15.22 -12.21
N ASN A 314 -6.43 15.81 -12.55
CA ASN A 314 -5.88 15.85 -13.91
C ASN A 314 -4.78 14.79 -14.11
N TYR A 315 -4.36 14.11 -13.05
CA TYR A 315 -3.30 13.13 -13.06
C TYR A 315 -3.85 11.75 -13.39
N LYS A 316 -3.12 10.99 -14.20
CA LYS A 316 -3.44 9.61 -14.58
C LYS A 316 -2.21 8.77 -14.29
N ILE A 317 -2.41 7.63 -13.64
CA ILE A 317 -1.29 6.73 -13.36
C ILE A 317 -0.67 6.27 -14.68
N PRO A 318 0.64 6.50 -14.89
CA PRO A 318 1.33 6.04 -16.07
C PRO A 318 1.48 4.52 -16.03
N CYS A 319 1.39 3.92 -17.20
CA CYS A 319 1.74 2.52 -17.41
C CYS A 319 3.24 2.28 -17.18
N PHE A 320 3.60 1.24 -16.42
CA PHE A 320 4.97 0.81 -16.15
C PHE A 320 5.67 0.52 -17.48
N GLY A 321 6.90 1.02 -17.62
CA GLY A 321 7.90 0.39 -18.48
C GLY A 321 8.51 -0.80 -17.74
N GLU A 322 8.73 -1.93 -18.43
CA GLU A 322 9.02 -3.26 -17.86
C GLU A 322 9.90 -3.27 -16.59
N PRO A 323 9.33 -3.53 -15.40
CA PRO A 323 10.08 -4.10 -14.28
C PRO A 323 10.21 -5.62 -14.52
N TYR A 324 11.40 -6.18 -14.34
CA TYR A 324 11.71 -7.59 -14.66
C TYR A 324 10.60 -8.58 -14.26
N LEU A 325 10.01 -9.23 -15.26
CA LEU A 325 9.05 -10.32 -15.11
C LEU A 325 9.67 -11.51 -14.37
N ILE A 326 9.04 -11.96 -13.29
CA ILE A 326 9.32 -13.29 -12.76
C ILE A 326 8.63 -14.29 -13.68
N LYS A 327 9.41 -15.12 -14.37
CA LYS A 327 8.89 -16.27 -15.12
C LYS A 327 8.72 -17.46 -14.20
#